data_AF-A0A920DGU4-F1
#
_entry.id   AF-A0A920DGU4-F1
#
_cell.length_a   1.000
_cell.length_b   1.000
_cell.length_c   1.000
_cell.angle_alpha   90.00
_cell.angle_beta   90.00
_cell.angle_gamma   90.00
#
_symmetry.space_group_name_H-M   'P 1'
#
loop_
_entity.id
_entity.type
_entity.pdbx_description
1 polymer ?
#
loop_
_entity_poly.entity_id
_entity_poly.type
_entity_poly.pdbx_seq_one_letter_code
_entity_poly.pdbx_strand_id
1 'polypeptide(L)'
;MAYKKPKNTNLFIFLIAILLIVINIPEGSRSTDLGNYNLNDSGSTKLNLNIFDVQKIEIHIIDIYESGDKFCKFDEIYIYGSLKSSGKFVRIRVSEVTVTKGLKILNKAESEHYSKQFYQEPIEIISTTFRCNNESIFIQFEENLNVDYLQFVQNQDNSYKAFRTLNIKASS
;
A
#
# COMPACT_ATOMS: atom_id res chain seq x y z
N MET A 1 41.33 51.08 1.74
CA MET A 1 41.13 50.38 3.02
C MET A 1 40.92 48.90 2.71
N ALA A 2 41.74 48.00 3.25
CA ALA A 2 41.60 46.57 3.00
C ALA A 2 40.47 46.00 3.88
N TYR A 3 39.47 45.38 3.26
CA TYR A 3 38.34 44.77 3.97
C TYR A 3 38.84 43.63 4.86
N LYS A 4 38.64 43.77 6.17
CA LYS A 4 39.03 42.77 7.17
C LYS A 4 37.89 41.78 7.34
N LYS A 5 38.08 40.55 6.86
CA LYS A 5 37.08 39.48 6.93
C LYS A 5 36.64 39.27 8.39
N PRO A 6 35.33 39.31 8.71
CA PRO A 6 34.86 39.20 10.09
C PRO A 6 35.17 37.82 10.68
N LYS A 7 35.54 37.78 11.97
CA LYS A 7 36.20 36.66 12.67
C LYS A 7 35.48 35.29 12.57
N ASN A 8 34.18 35.28 12.21
CA ASN A 8 33.33 34.08 12.20
C ASN A 8 32.70 33.78 10.83
N THR A 9 33.18 34.36 9.73
CA THR A 9 32.56 34.15 8.40
C THR A 9 32.54 32.68 7.99
N ASN A 10 33.58 31.92 8.31
CA ASN A 10 33.64 30.49 8.00
C ASN A 10 32.60 29.69 8.80
N LEU A 11 32.32 30.08 10.05
CA LEU A 11 31.27 29.48 10.87
C LEU A 11 29.88 29.78 10.30
N PHE A 12 29.67 31.01 9.84
CA PHE A 12 28.41 31.42 9.23
C PHE A 12 28.14 30.67 7.92
N ILE A 13 29.17 30.52 7.08
CA ILE A 13 29.09 29.73 5.84
C ILE A 13 28.80 28.26 6.16
N PHE A 14 29.44 27.71 7.19
CA PHE A 14 29.21 26.34 7.63
C PHE A 14 27.77 26.11 8.13
N LEU A 15 27.23 27.04 8.93
CA LEU A 15 25.84 26.96 9.41
C LEU A 15 24.83 27.08 8.26
N ILE A 16 25.07 27.98 7.30
CA ILE A 16 24.23 28.10 6.10
C ILE A 16 24.29 26.82 5.26
N ALA A 17 25.48 26.21 5.11
CA ALA A 17 25.63 24.94 4.39
C ALA A 17 24.86 23.80 5.07
N ILE A 18 24.91 23.68 6.40
CA ILE A 18 24.12 22.70 7.16
C ILE A 18 22.62 22.95 6.96
N LEU A 19 22.18 24.20 7.07
CA LEU A 19 20.78 24.55 6.89
C LEU A 19 20.28 24.17 5.49
N LEU A 20 21.07 24.45 4.44
CA LEU A 20 20.74 24.06 3.07
C LEU A 20 20.66 22.54 2.89
N ILE A 21 21.51 21.76 3.58
CA ILE A 21 21.43 20.30 3.56
C ILE A 21 20.13 19.83 4.22
N VAL A 22 19.76 20.37 5.38
CA VAL A 22 18.54 20.00 6.11
C VAL A 22 17.27 20.32 5.32
N ILE A 23 17.22 21.47 4.63
CA ILE A 23 16.06 21.88 3.82
C ILE A 23 15.93 21.04 2.53
N ASN A 24 17.05 20.53 2.00
CA ASN A 24 17.07 19.71 0.79
C ASN A 24 17.11 18.21 1.07
N ILE A 25 16.89 17.76 2.31
CA ILE A 25 16.61 16.34 2.54
C ILE A 25 15.29 16.06 1.83
N PRO A 26 15.28 15.22 0.78
CA PRO A 26 14.02 14.85 0.16
C PRO A 26 13.15 14.24 1.25
N GLU A 27 11.92 14.73 1.39
CA GLU A 27 10.88 13.98 2.08
C GLU A 27 10.64 12.72 1.23
N GLY A 28 11.54 11.75 1.34
CA GLY A 28 11.28 10.41 0.85
C GLY A 28 10.03 9.95 1.58
N SER A 29 8.98 9.61 0.82
CA SER A 29 7.74 9.05 1.32
C SER A 29 8.05 8.07 2.44
N ARG A 30 7.77 8.45 3.69
CA ARG A 30 8.12 7.63 4.85
C ARG A 30 7.25 6.39 4.80
N SER A 31 7.82 5.28 4.34
CA SER A 31 7.17 3.98 4.38
C SER A 31 7.31 3.41 5.79
N THR A 32 6.18 3.10 6.42
CA THR A 32 6.10 2.43 7.71
C THR A 32 5.76 0.95 7.48
N ASP A 33 6.56 0.06 8.06
CA ASP A 33 6.28 -1.38 8.07
C ASP A 33 5.26 -1.68 9.19
N LEU A 34 4.12 -2.24 8.80
CA LEU A 34 3.04 -2.60 9.72
C LEU A 34 3.18 -4.04 10.23
N GLY A 35 4.09 -4.82 9.63
CA GLY A 35 4.40 -6.19 10.02
C GLY A 35 3.73 -7.26 9.18
N ASN A 36 3.81 -8.50 9.68
CA ASN A 36 3.36 -9.70 8.99
C ASN A 36 1.99 -10.15 9.51
N TYR A 37 1.09 -10.46 8.59
CA TYR A 37 -0.26 -10.89 8.87
C TYR A 37 -0.54 -12.23 8.21
N ASN A 38 -1.20 -13.11 8.96
CA ASN A 38 -1.63 -14.41 8.46
C ASN A 38 -3.07 -14.31 7.95
N LEU A 39 -3.32 -14.98 6.83
CA LEU A 39 -4.64 -15.15 6.24
C LEU A 39 -5.11 -16.59 6.40
N ASN A 40 -6.42 -16.77 6.47
CA ASN A 40 -7.04 -18.10 6.42
C ASN A 40 -6.94 -18.68 5.02
N ASP A 41 -6.78 -19.99 4.90
CA ASP A 41 -6.68 -20.69 3.61
C ASP A 41 -7.93 -20.59 2.72
N SER A 42 -9.06 -20.18 3.29
CA SER A 42 -10.36 -20.05 2.66
C SER A 42 -11.24 -18.99 3.37
N GLY A 43 -12.20 -18.43 2.64
CA GLY A 43 -13.15 -17.44 3.13
C GLY A 43 -12.57 -16.03 3.25
N SER A 44 -13.12 -15.22 4.16
CA SER A 44 -12.71 -13.84 4.38
C SER A 44 -11.82 -13.70 5.62
N THR A 45 -10.70 -13.00 5.48
CA THR A 45 -9.84 -12.58 6.61
C THR A 45 -9.87 -11.05 6.72
N LYS A 46 -10.15 -10.55 7.93
CA LYS A 46 -10.07 -9.12 8.26
C LYS A 46 -8.77 -8.80 8.98
N LEU A 47 -8.00 -7.85 8.46
CA LEU A 47 -6.75 -7.36 9.03
C LEU A 47 -6.94 -5.93 9.53
N ASN A 48 -6.97 -5.75 10.85
CA ASN A 48 -7.06 -4.42 11.46
C ASN A 48 -5.70 -3.73 11.37
N LEU A 49 -5.65 -2.56 10.72
CA LEU A 49 -4.43 -1.77 10.54
C LEU A 49 -4.45 -0.52 11.42
N ASN A 50 -5.59 0.19 11.49
CA ASN A 50 -5.76 1.46 12.21
C ASN A 50 -4.62 2.47 11.92
N ILE A 51 -4.30 2.65 10.65
CA ILE A 51 -3.25 3.55 10.17
C ILE A 51 -3.87 4.86 9.68
N PHE A 52 -3.18 5.97 9.91
CA PHE A 52 -3.68 7.31 9.62
C PHE A 52 -2.84 7.99 8.54
N ASP A 53 -3.49 8.84 7.74
CA ASP A 53 -2.83 9.69 6.74
C ASP A 53 -1.98 8.93 5.72
N VAL A 54 -2.57 7.90 5.11
CA VAL A 54 -1.89 6.99 4.16
C VAL A 54 -2.32 7.30 2.74
N GLN A 55 -1.35 7.45 1.84
CA GLN A 55 -1.57 7.64 0.40
C GLN A 55 -1.37 6.33 -0.38
N LYS A 56 -0.52 5.43 0.12
CA LYS A 56 -0.18 4.18 -0.56
C LYS A 56 -0.02 3.02 0.42
N ILE A 57 -0.52 1.86 0.02
CA ILE A 57 -0.31 0.58 0.69
C ILE A 57 0.49 -0.33 -0.23
N GLU A 58 1.50 -1.00 0.33
CA GLU A 58 2.19 -2.13 -0.28
C GLU A 58 1.82 -3.41 0.48
N ILE A 59 1.40 -4.43 -0.27
CA ILE A 59 1.13 -5.77 0.24
C ILE A 59 2.15 -6.71 -0.41
N HIS A 60 3.10 -7.20 0.38
CA HIS A 60 4.15 -8.10 -0.08
C HIS A 60 3.82 -9.54 0.34
N ILE A 61 3.81 -10.45 -0.62
CA ILE A 61 3.47 -11.86 -0.40
C ILE A 61 4.71 -12.60 0.14
N ILE A 62 4.62 -13.07 1.38
CA ILE A 62 5.70 -13.78 2.06
C ILE A 62 5.57 -15.30 1.86
N ASP A 63 4.37 -15.83 2.08
CA ASP A 63 4.11 -17.28 2.06
C ASP A 63 2.72 -17.59 1.47
N ILE A 64 2.58 -18.80 0.93
CA ILE A 64 1.34 -19.33 0.33
C ILE A 64 1.00 -20.69 0.91
N TYR A 65 -0.26 -21.07 0.86
CA TYR A 65 -0.67 -22.45 1.14
C TYR A 65 -0.30 -23.33 -0.06
N GLU A 66 0.55 -24.33 0.16
CA GLU A 66 0.96 -25.25 -0.90
C GLU A 66 -0.19 -26.20 -1.28
N SER A 67 -0.71 -26.05 -2.50
CA SER A 67 -1.73 -26.91 -3.09
C SER A 67 -1.44 -27.10 -4.58
N GLY A 68 -0.66 -28.13 -4.91
CA GLY A 68 -0.39 -28.59 -6.28
C GLY A 68 0.17 -27.54 -7.25
N ASP A 69 0.03 -27.80 -8.55
CA ASP A 69 0.46 -26.89 -9.65
C ASP A 69 -0.67 -25.95 -10.06
N LYS A 70 -1.06 -25.07 -9.13
CA LYS A 70 -2.10 -24.05 -9.34
C LYS A 70 -1.51 -22.63 -9.26
N PHE A 71 -2.16 -21.69 -9.94
CA PHE A 71 -1.90 -20.26 -9.77
C PHE A 71 -2.35 -19.78 -8.37
N CYS A 72 -1.79 -18.66 -7.91
CA CYS A 72 -2.27 -17.99 -6.70
C CYS A 72 -3.24 -16.89 -7.07
N LYS A 73 -4.26 -16.67 -6.26
CA LYS A 73 -5.29 -15.67 -6.54
C LYS A 73 -5.80 -15.04 -5.24
N PHE A 74 -6.10 -13.74 -5.30
CA PHE A 74 -7.04 -13.10 -4.39
C PHE A 74 -8.36 -12.95 -5.13
N ASP A 75 -9.44 -13.47 -4.56
CA ASP A 75 -10.77 -13.22 -5.13
C ASP A 75 -11.15 -11.77 -4.90
N GLU A 76 -10.99 -11.24 -3.69
CA GLU A 76 -11.38 -9.86 -3.43
C GLU A 76 -10.48 -9.25 -2.35
N ILE A 77 -9.93 -8.07 -2.62
CA ILE A 77 -9.32 -7.20 -1.61
C ILE A 77 -10.17 -5.95 -1.48
N TYR A 78 -10.64 -5.68 -0.26
CA TYR A 78 -11.39 -4.48 0.10
C TYR A 78 -10.61 -3.64 1.12
N ILE A 79 -10.86 -2.33 1.09
CA ILE A 79 -10.17 -1.35 1.91
C ILE A 79 -11.23 -0.55 2.63
N TYR A 80 -11.15 -0.51 3.96
CA TYR A 80 -12.13 0.16 4.80
C TYR A 80 -11.45 1.26 5.61
N GLY A 81 -12.04 2.45 5.59
CA GLY A 81 -11.43 3.64 6.16
C GLY A 81 -12.24 4.92 5.98
N SER A 82 -11.62 6.05 6.31
CA SER A 82 -12.23 7.37 6.26
C SER A 82 -11.30 8.42 5.64
N LEU A 83 -11.90 9.46 5.04
CA LEU A 83 -11.16 10.64 4.63
C LEU A 83 -10.71 11.42 5.86
N LYS A 84 -9.45 11.85 5.85
CA LYS A 84 -8.85 12.69 6.90
C LYS A 84 -9.68 13.94 7.22
N SER A 85 -10.25 14.57 6.19
CA SER A 85 -10.99 15.84 6.28
C SER A 85 -12.35 15.73 6.95
N SER A 86 -12.99 14.55 6.95
CA SER A 86 -14.38 14.41 7.40
C SER A 86 -14.56 13.46 8.58
N GLY A 87 -13.63 12.53 8.82
CA GLY A 87 -13.77 11.46 9.82
C GLY A 87 -14.97 10.54 9.59
N LYS A 88 -15.71 10.72 8.48
CA LYS A 88 -16.83 9.88 8.09
C LYS A 88 -16.32 8.72 7.26
N PHE A 89 -16.94 7.55 7.45
CA PHE A 89 -16.74 6.43 6.55
C PHE A 89 -17.24 6.82 5.16
N VAL A 90 -16.35 6.80 4.18
CA VAL A 90 -16.58 7.29 2.82
C VAL A 90 -16.04 6.29 1.83
N ARG A 91 -16.60 6.27 0.62
CA ARG A 91 -16.09 5.42 -0.47
C ARG A 91 -14.61 5.75 -0.69
N ILE A 92 -13.76 4.74 -0.50
CA ILE A 92 -12.33 4.84 -0.75
C ILE A 92 -12.10 4.80 -2.26
N ARG A 93 -11.57 5.90 -2.81
CA ARG A 93 -11.18 5.98 -4.21
C ARG A 93 -9.74 5.53 -4.35
N VAL A 94 -9.57 4.39 -5.01
CA VAL A 94 -8.27 3.89 -5.43
C VAL A 94 -7.92 4.57 -6.75
N SER A 95 -6.83 5.34 -6.74
CA SER A 95 -6.29 6.00 -7.93
C SER A 95 -5.68 4.99 -8.88
N GLU A 96 -4.82 4.12 -8.35
CA GLU A 96 -4.10 3.13 -9.14
C GLU A 96 -3.84 1.87 -8.31
N VAL A 97 -3.97 0.71 -8.96
CA VAL A 97 -3.41 -0.55 -8.46
C VAL A 97 -2.32 -0.99 -9.44
N THR A 98 -1.13 -1.22 -8.93
CA THR A 98 -0.03 -1.82 -9.71
C THR A 98 0.48 -3.07 -9.02
N VAL A 99 1.11 -3.95 -9.78
CA VAL A 99 1.64 -5.21 -9.27
C VAL A 99 3.01 -5.51 -9.89
N THR A 100 3.80 -6.34 -9.21
CA THR A 100 5.05 -6.87 -9.75
C THR A 100 4.80 -7.91 -10.86
N LYS A 101 5.86 -8.26 -11.60
CA LYS A 101 5.76 -9.02 -12.87
C LYS A 101 5.13 -10.41 -12.73
N GLY A 102 5.21 -11.02 -11.54
CA GLY A 102 4.63 -12.33 -11.26
C GLY A 102 3.13 -12.31 -11.02
N LEU A 103 2.49 -11.13 -11.04
CA LEU A 103 1.07 -10.92 -10.79
C LEU A 103 0.39 -10.18 -11.94
N LYS A 104 -0.93 -10.30 -12.00
CA LYS A 104 -1.81 -9.63 -12.95
C LYS A 104 -3.09 -9.21 -12.24
N ILE A 105 -3.55 -7.99 -12.52
CA ILE A 105 -4.83 -7.45 -12.06
C ILE A 105 -5.92 -7.91 -13.04
N LEU A 106 -7.03 -8.44 -12.54
CA LEU A 106 -8.13 -8.96 -13.37
C LEU A 106 -9.21 -7.91 -13.64
N ASN A 107 -9.54 -7.10 -12.66
CA ASN A 107 -10.57 -6.08 -12.73
C ASN A 107 -9.96 -4.72 -13.05
N LYS A 108 -9.64 -4.52 -14.34
CA LYS A 108 -9.12 -3.26 -14.89
C LYS A 108 -10.22 -2.44 -15.59
N ALA A 109 -11.47 -2.54 -15.14
CA ALA A 109 -12.55 -1.71 -15.67
C ALA A 109 -12.57 -0.41 -14.87
N GLU A 110 -12.39 0.73 -15.54
CA GLU A 110 -12.73 2.03 -14.98
C GLU A 110 -14.24 2.00 -14.64
N SER A 111 -14.55 2.05 -13.35
CA SER A 111 -15.89 1.94 -12.77
C SER A 111 -16.96 2.69 -13.59
N GLU A 112 -17.81 1.97 -14.35
CA GLU A 112 -19.01 2.55 -14.99
C GLU A 112 -20.10 2.94 -13.96
N HIS A 113 -19.91 2.59 -12.69
CA HIS A 113 -20.84 2.82 -11.58
C HIS A 113 -20.38 3.92 -10.62
N TYR A 114 -20.21 5.13 -11.15
CA TYR A 114 -19.93 6.35 -10.35
C TYR A 114 -21.07 6.74 -9.38
N SER A 115 -22.29 6.20 -9.54
CA SER A 115 -23.50 6.72 -8.88
C SER A 115 -23.90 6.05 -7.56
N LYS A 116 -23.32 4.89 -7.18
CA LYS A 116 -23.62 4.25 -5.89
C LYS A 116 -22.62 4.72 -4.82
N GLN A 117 -23.10 5.52 -3.87
CA GLN A 117 -22.28 6.19 -2.85
C GLN A 117 -21.51 5.26 -1.89
N PHE A 118 -21.81 3.96 -1.87
CA PHE A 118 -21.25 2.97 -0.93
C PHE A 118 -20.58 1.76 -1.61
N TYR A 119 -20.26 1.86 -2.89
CA TYR A 119 -19.71 0.74 -3.65
C TYR A 119 -18.21 0.93 -3.89
N GLN A 120 -17.39 0.00 -3.42
CA GLN A 120 -15.98 -0.16 -3.81
C GLN A 120 -15.90 -1.39 -4.72
N GLU A 121 -15.25 -1.28 -5.86
CA GLU A 121 -14.93 -2.46 -6.66
C GLU A 121 -13.82 -3.25 -5.95
N PRO A 122 -13.97 -4.57 -5.80
CA PRO A 122 -12.91 -5.38 -5.21
C PRO A 122 -11.64 -5.27 -6.05
N ILE A 123 -10.47 -5.49 -5.46
CA ILE A 123 -9.23 -5.68 -6.24
C ILE A 123 -8.99 -7.18 -6.40
N GLU A 124 -8.95 -7.66 -7.64
CA GLU A 124 -8.73 -9.07 -8.00
C GLU A 124 -7.34 -9.24 -8.60
N ILE A 125 -6.56 -10.12 -7.99
CA ILE A 125 -5.19 -10.40 -8.41
C ILE A 125 -5.04 -11.89 -8.70
N ILE A 126 -4.36 -12.23 -9.78
CA ILE A 126 -3.92 -13.59 -10.09
C ILE A 126 -2.43 -13.62 -10.42
N SER A 127 -1.74 -14.69 -10.07
CA SER A 127 -0.36 -14.87 -10.47
C SER A 127 -0.23 -15.24 -11.94
N THR A 128 0.87 -14.83 -12.57
CA THR A 128 1.25 -15.21 -13.93
C THR A 128 2.05 -16.51 -13.96
N THR A 129 2.54 -16.96 -12.80
CA THR A 129 3.29 -18.22 -12.63
C THR A 129 2.79 -18.99 -11.40
N PHE A 130 3.19 -20.25 -11.24
CA PHE A 130 2.86 -21.05 -10.04
C PHE A 130 3.67 -20.65 -8.79
N ARG A 131 4.62 -19.72 -8.93
CA ARG A 131 5.41 -19.12 -7.84
C ARG A 131 4.94 -17.68 -7.64
N CYS A 132 4.47 -17.40 -6.44
CA CYS A 132 3.81 -16.13 -6.12
C CYS A 132 4.43 -15.43 -4.90
N ASN A 133 5.42 -16.08 -4.27
CA ASN A 133 6.15 -15.51 -3.14
C ASN A 133 7.07 -14.39 -3.65
N ASN A 134 7.30 -13.40 -2.80
CA ASN A 134 8.10 -12.20 -3.08
C ASN A 134 7.55 -11.31 -4.20
N GLU A 135 6.24 -11.39 -4.45
CA GLU A 135 5.54 -10.46 -5.32
C GLU A 135 4.80 -9.42 -4.46
N SER A 136 4.64 -8.21 -4.98
CA SER A 136 3.98 -7.10 -4.29
C SER A 136 2.78 -6.57 -5.07
N ILE A 137 1.76 -6.18 -4.33
CA ILE A 137 0.61 -5.40 -4.80
C ILE A 137 0.73 -4.00 -4.21
N PHE A 138 0.63 -2.98 -5.05
CA PHE A 138 0.68 -1.58 -4.65
C PHE A 138 -0.66 -0.93 -4.93
N ILE A 139 -1.21 -0.29 -3.91
CA ILE A 139 -2.49 0.40 -3.98
C ILE A 139 -2.24 1.86 -3.64
N GLN A 140 -2.55 2.75 -4.57
CA GLN A 140 -2.44 4.19 -4.41
C GLN A 140 -3.83 4.82 -4.35
N PHE A 141 -4.04 5.70 -3.38
CA PHE A 141 -5.30 6.42 -3.20
C PHE A 141 -5.26 7.78 -3.90
N GLU A 142 -6.43 8.30 -4.30
CA GLU A 142 -6.54 9.65 -4.85
C GLU A 142 -6.22 10.73 -3.81
N GLU A 143 -6.57 10.46 -2.55
CA GLU A 143 -6.38 11.36 -1.41
C GLU A 143 -5.87 10.55 -0.21
N ASN A 144 -5.28 11.23 0.78
CA ASN A 144 -4.81 10.56 1.99
C ASN A 144 -5.98 10.07 2.85
N LEU A 145 -5.89 8.81 3.30
CA LEU A 145 -6.94 8.13 4.03
C LEU A 145 -6.46 7.62 5.38
N ASN A 146 -7.40 7.54 6.32
CA ASN A 146 -7.23 6.69 7.50
C ASN A 146 -7.77 5.31 7.14
N VAL A 147 -6.95 4.27 7.25
CA VAL A 147 -7.33 2.89 6.92
C VAL A 147 -7.50 2.10 8.21
N ASP A 148 -8.75 1.73 8.47
CA ASP A 148 -9.13 0.96 9.66
C ASP A 148 -8.74 -0.50 9.49
N TYR A 149 -9.14 -1.11 8.37
CA TYR A 149 -8.83 -2.50 8.07
C TYR A 149 -8.82 -2.82 6.58
N LEU A 150 -8.12 -3.90 6.25
CA LEU A 150 -8.21 -4.57 4.95
C LEU A 150 -9.00 -5.86 5.11
N GLN A 151 -9.77 -6.24 4.09
CA GLN A 151 -10.44 -7.52 4.03
C GLN A 151 -10.01 -8.27 2.78
N PHE A 152 -9.51 -9.48 2.98
CA PHE A 152 -9.06 -10.39 1.94
C PHE A 152 -10.04 -11.56 1.84
N VAL A 153 -10.56 -11.83 0.65
CA VAL A 153 -11.38 -13.00 0.35
C VAL A 153 -10.57 -13.94 -0.53
N GLN A 154 -10.50 -15.21 -0.12
CA GLN A 154 -9.77 -16.22 -0.88
C GLN A 154 -10.38 -17.62 -0.80
N ASN A 155 -10.13 -18.36 -1.88
CA ASN A 155 -10.15 -19.80 -2.07
C ASN A 155 -11.36 -20.52 -1.45
N GLN A 156 -12.57 -20.09 -1.81
CA GLN A 156 -13.80 -20.72 -1.31
C GLN A 156 -13.93 -22.20 -1.77
N ASP A 157 -13.44 -22.54 -2.97
CA ASP A 157 -13.62 -23.85 -3.60
C ASP A 157 -12.31 -24.64 -3.84
N ASN A 158 -11.21 -24.27 -3.18
CA ASN A 158 -9.87 -24.89 -3.36
C ASN A 158 -9.38 -24.93 -4.83
N SER A 159 -9.82 -23.97 -5.67
CA SER A 159 -9.54 -23.95 -7.11
C SER A 159 -8.17 -23.35 -7.45
N TYR A 160 -7.54 -22.66 -6.50
CA TYR A 160 -6.24 -22.00 -6.65
C TYR A 160 -5.45 -22.00 -5.32
N LYS A 161 -4.21 -21.50 -5.32
CA LYS A 161 -3.41 -21.37 -4.09
C LYS A 161 -3.78 -20.09 -3.33
N ALA A 162 -4.20 -20.25 -2.08
CA ALA A 162 -4.42 -19.12 -1.19
C ALA A 162 -3.10 -18.54 -0.68
N PHE A 163 -3.10 -17.24 -0.39
CA PHE A 163 -1.98 -16.58 0.25
C PHE A 163 -2.06 -16.82 1.76
N ARG A 164 -0.91 -17.07 2.39
CA ARG A 164 -0.85 -17.39 3.81
C ARG A 164 -0.34 -16.23 4.64
N THR A 165 0.80 -15.67 4.25
CA THR A 165 1.47 -14.62 5.02
C THR A 165 1.75 -13.43 4.14
N LEU A 166 1.33 -12.26 4.58
CA LEU A 166 1.55 -10.98 3.91
C LEU A 166 2.32 -10.04 4.83
N ASN A 167 3.30 -9.31 4.29
CA ASN A 167 3.84 -8.13 4.94
C ASN A 167 3.13 -6.89 4.38
N ILE A 168 2.71 -5.98 5.25
CA ILE A 168 2.00 -4.76 4.83
C ILE A 168 2.83 -3.54 5.20
N LYS A 169 3.01 -2.64 4.23
CA LYS A 169 3.64 -1.33 4.46
C LYS A 169 2.70 -0.22 4.02
N ALA A 170 2.83 0.92 4.66
CA ALA A 170 2.03 2.10 4.35
C ALA A 170 2.92 3.34 4.23
N SER A 171 2.65 4.19 3.24
CA SER A 171 3.35 5.45 3.04
C SER A 171 2.36 6.60 2.83
N SER A 172 2.72 7.74 3.41
CA SER A 172 2.06 9.04 3.22
C SER A 172 2.60 9.78 2.02
#